data_AF-A0A821P8Z2-F1
#
_entry.id   AF-A0A821P8Z2-F1
#
_cell.length_a   1.000
_cell.length_b   1.000
_cell.length_c   1.000
_cell.angle_alpha   90.00
_cell.angle_beta   90.00
_cell.angle_gamma   90.00
#
_symmetry.space_group_name_H-M   'P 1'
#
loop_
_entity.id
_entity.type
_entity.pdbx_description
1 polymer ?
#
loop_
_entity_poly.entity_id
_entity_poly.type
_entity_poly.pdbx_seq_one_letter_code
_entity_poly.pdbx_strand_id
1 'polypeptide(L)' 'MLFIHESAHSLDRGKSASREWDDAVALDTCVPDNYTGSSYAEYFAQVVAVSIYLVGKGFGGQEYGCMRNKLQLMSQYLPT' A
#
# COMPACT_ATOMS: atom_id res chain seq x y z
N MET A 1 3.54 12.23 4.48
CA MET A 1 3.66 10.78 4.19
C MET A 1 5.07 10.23 4.32
N LEU A 2 6.13 10.99 3.97
CA LEU A 2 7.51 10.49 3.89
C LEU A 2 7.98 9.69 5.12
N PHE A 3 7.82 10.21 6.36
CA PHE A 3 8.21 9.46 7.56
C PHE A 3 7.53 8.08 7.67
N ILE A 4 6.24 8.00 7.35
CA ILE A 4 5.48 6.74 7.40
C ILE A 4 5.93 5.82 6.26
N HIS A 5 6.20 6.37 5.07
CA HIS A 5 6.75 5.64 3.95
C HIS A 5 8.09 4.99 4.31
N GLU A 6 9.06 5.76 4.82
CA GLU A 6 10.36 5.21 5.23
C GLU A 6 10.24 4.21 6.38
N SER A 7 9.30 4.45 7.31
CA SER A 7 9.01 3.49 8.38
C SER A 7 8.42 2.19 7.85
N ALA A 8 7.63 2.24 6.78
CA ALA A 8 7.00 1.08 6.17
C ALA A 8 8.03 0.12 5.54
N HIS A 9 9.15 0.62 5.04
CA HIS A 9 10.26 -0.24 4.59
C HIS A 9 10.76 -1.17 5.70
N SER A 10 10.68 -0.76 6.97
CA SER A 10 11.02 -1.62 8.11
C SER A 10 9.94 -2.67 8.43
N LEU A 11 8.70 -2.45 7.98
CA LEU A 11 7.56 -3.36 8.16
C LEU A 11 7.43 -4.39 7.04
N ASP A 12 8.05 -4.15 5.89
CA ASP A 12 7.98 -5.01 4.71
C ASP A 12 8.31 -6.47 5.06
N ARG A 13 9.47 -6.74 5.69
CA ARG A 13 9.88 -8.09 6.13
C ARG A 13 9.71 -9.18 5.06
N GLY A 14 9.85 -8.81 3.78
CA GLY A 14 9.71 -9.70 2.62
C GLY A 14 8.29 -9.79 2.05
N LYS A 15 7.34 -9.00 2.57
CA LYS A 15 5.97 -8.94 2.06
C LYS A 15 5.92 -8.38 0.65
N SER A 16 6.72 -7.36 0.33
CA SER A 16 6.81 -6.77 -1.01
C SER A 16 7.41 -7.71 -2.06
N ALA A 17 8.13 -8.74 -1.62
CA ALA A 17 8.66 -9.81 -2.47
C ALA A 17 7.77 -11.06 -2.49
N SER A 18 6.62 -11.01 -1.82
CA SER A 18 5.70 -12.15 -1.74
C SER A 18 4.77 -12.18 -2.96
N ARG A 19 4.42 -13.39 -3.39
CA ARG A 19 3.47 -13.59 -4.49
C ARG A 19 2.10 -12.96 -4.21
N GLU A 20 1.68 -12.96 -2.95
CA GLU A 20 0.42 -12.34 -2.53
C GLU A 20 0.41 -10.83 -2.78
N TRP A 21 1.56 -10.17 -2.59
CA TRP A 21 1.71 -8.76 -2.92
C TRP A 21 1.70 -8.54 -4.44
N ASP A 22 2.44 -9.35 -5.20
CA ASP A 22 2.47 -9.28 -6.66
C ASP A 22 1.06 -9.45 -7.26
N ASP A 23 0.31 -10.44 -6.78
CA ASP A 23 -1.07 -10.71 -7.21
C ASP A 23 -2.00 -9.53 -6.88
N ALA A 24 -1.86 -8.93 -5.69
CA ALA A 24 -2.66 -7.76 -5.31
C ALA A 24 -2.34 -6.52 -6.16
N VAL A 25 -1.06 -6.30 -6.49
CA VAL A 25 -0.63 -5.20 -7.38
C VAL A 25 -1.17 -5.41 -8.79
N ALA A 26 -1.14 -6.65 -9.31
CA ALA A 26 -1.60 -6.97 -10.66
C ALA A 26 -3.12 -6.82 -10.84
N LEU A 27 -3.91 -6.94 -9.77
CA LEU A 27 -5.37 -6.79 -9.80
C LEU A 27 -5.85 -5.33 -9.69
N ASP A 28 -4.97 -4.41 -9.30
CA ASP A 28 -5.28 -3.00 -9.18
C ASP A 28 -5.02 -2.25 -10.48
N THR A 29 -5.89 -1.29 -10.83
CA THR A 29 -5.84 -0.58 -12.12
C THR A 29 -5.17 0.79 -12.02
N CYS A 30 -4.74 1.21 -10.83
CA CYS A 30 -4.08 2.48 -10.61
C CYS A 30 -3.01 2.38 -9.51
N VAL A 31 -2.13 3.38 -9.46
CA VAL A 31 -1.04 3.48 -8.49
C VAL A 31 -1.22 4.70 -7.58
N PRO A 32 -0.66 4.73 -6.36
CA PRO A 32 -0.86 5.84 -5.43
C PRO A 32 -0.17 7.13 -5.87
N ASP A 33 1.00 7.00 -6.48
CA ASP A 33 1.76 8.09 -7.10
C ASP A 33 2.82 7.55 -8.07
N ASN A 34 3.51 8.45 -8.77
CA ASN A 34 4.57 8.09 -9.71
C ASN A 34 5.83 7.50 -9.04
N TYR A 35 6.02 7.72 -7.74
CA TYR A 35 7.19 7.21 -7.00
C TYR A 35 7.11 5.69 -6.79
N THR A 36 5.89 5.14 -6.77
CA THR A 36 5.65 3.68 -6.70
C THR A 36 6.13 2.87 -7.90
N GLY A 37 6.48 3.50 -9.02
CA GLY A 37 7.00 2.81 -10.21
C GLY A 37 8.47 2.34 -10.08
N SER A 38 9.14 2.65 -8.97
CA SER A 38 10.57 2.43 -8.78
C SER A 38 10.91 0.98 -8.40
N SER A 39 10.12 0.36 -7.53
CA SER A 39 10.23 -1.06 -7.14
C SER A 39 8.97 -1.51 -6.37
N TYR A 40 8.77 -2.83 -6.24
CA TYR A 40 7.68 -3.37 -5.43
C TYR A 40 7.78 -3.00 -3.94
N ALA A 41 9.00 -2.76 -3.42
CA ALA A 41 9.21 -2.29 -2.05
C ALA A 41 8.77 -0.83 -1.86
N GLU A 42 9.13 0.06 -2.79
CA GLU A 42 8.65 1.46 -2.77
C GLU A 42 7.12 1.52 -2.93
N TYR A 43 6.58 0.61 -3.74
CA TYR A 43 5.14 0.46 -3.89
C TYR A 43 4.49 0.04 -2.56
N PHE A 44 5.02 -0.99 -1.91
CA PHE A 44 4.55 -1.45 -0.60
C PHE A 44 4.57 -0.32 0.42
N ALA A 45 5.70 0.39 0.56
CA ALA A 45 5.85 1.48 1.51
C ALA A 45 4.85 2.61 1.29
N GLN A 46 4.59 2.96 0.03
CA GLN A 46 3.63 4.00 -0.30
C GLN A 46 2.18 3.57 -0.01
N VAL A 47 1.82 2.31 -0.28
CA VAL A 47 0.48 1.79 -0.01
C VAL A 47 0.23 1.69 1.50
N VAL A 48 1.22 1.32 2.30
CA VAL A 48 1.13 1.37 3.77
C VAL A 48 0.87 2.81 4.24
N ALA A 49 1.62 3.77 3.70
CA ALA A 49 1.45 5.17 4.05
C ALA A 49 0.03 5.68 3.72
N VAL A 50 -0.50 5.33 2.54
CA VAL A 50 -1.88 5.61 2.13
C VAL A 50 -2.90 4.92 3.04
N SER A 51 -2.69 3.65 3.38
CA SER A 51 -3.60 2.88 4.23
C SER A 51 -3.76 3.56 5.60
N ILE A 52 -2.66 3.97 6.23
CA ILE A 52 -2.67 4.69 7.51
C ILE A 52 -3.38 6.05 7.40
N TYR A 53 -3.11 6.80 6.32
CA TYR A 53 -3.80 8.06 6.06
C TYR A 53 -5.32 7.88 5.93
N LEU A 54 -5.76 6.84 5.22
CA LEU A 54 -7.18 6.55 5.02
C LEU A 54 -7.90 6.11 6.30
N VAL A 55 -7.22 5.34 7.16
CA VAL A 55 -7.74 5.01 8.50
C VAL A 55 -7.98 6.29 9.31
N GLY A 56 -7.01 7.21 9.34
CA GLY A 56 -7.12 8.47 10.07
C GLY A 56 -8.16 9.44 9.52
N LYS A 57 -8.53 9.32 8.24
CA LYS A 57 -9.53 10.19 7.58
C LYS A 57 -10.94 9.62 7.56
N GLY A 58 -11.13 8.34 7.91
CA GLY A 58 -12.38 7.62 7.69
C GLY A 58 -12.54 7.30 6.21
N PHE A 59 -12.38 6.02 5.86
CA PHE A 59 -12.51 5.50 4.50
C PHE A 59 -13.83 5.96 3.87
N GLY A 60 -13.81 6.69 2.74
CA GLY A 60 -15.05 7.24 2.18
C GLY A 60 -15.05 7.73 0.73
N GLY A 61 -13.98 7.55 -0.04
CA GLY A 61 -13.92 8.03 -1.43
C GLY A 61 -13.80 6.91 -2.46
N GLN A 62 -14.58 7.00 -3.56
CA GLN A 62 -14.36 6.25 -4.81
C GLN A 62 -12.92 6.36 -5.34
N GLU A 63 -12.19 7.39 -4.91
CA GLU A 63 -10.83 7.77 -5.32
C GLU A 63 -9.79 6.66 -5.15
N TYR A 64 -10.02 5.71 -4.23
CA TYR A 64 -9.09 4.60 -3.97
C TYR A 64 -9.64 3.22 -4.39
N GLY A 65 -10.80 3.18 -5.05
CA GLY A 65 -11.44 1.93 -5.48
C GLY A 65 -10.60 1.13 -6.49
N CYS A 66 -9.78 1.82 -7.29
CA CYS A 66 -8.85 1.18 -8.23
C CYS A 66 -7.61 0.57 -7.56
N MET A 67 -7.41 0.81 -6.25
CA MET A 67 -6.34 0.25 -5.42
C MET A 67 -6.86 -0.74 -4.35
N ARG A 68 -8.08 -1.25 -4.55
CA ARG A 68 -8.80 -1.99 -3.53
C ARG A 68 -8.03 -3.21 -3.04
N ASN A 69 -7.36 -3.95 -3.93
CA ASN A 69 -6.77 -5.24 -3.57
C ASN A 69 -5.57 -5.05 -2.65
N LYS A 70 -4.64 -4.15 -2.99
CA LYS A 70 -3.47 -3.88 -2.12
C LYS A 70 -3.85 -3.16 -0.82
N LEU A 71 -4.85 -2.28 -0.84
CA LEU A 71 -5.34 -1.62 0.39
C LEU A 71 -6.03 -2.62 1.33
N GLN A 72 -6.82 -3.54 0.78
CA GLN A 72 -7.43 -4.62 1.57
C GLN A 72 -6.36 -5.53 2.16
N LEU A 73 -5.33 -5.88 1.39
CA LEU A 73 -4.20 -6.67 1.87
C LEU A 73 -3.46 -5.95 3.01
N MET A 74 -3.21 -4.64 2.89
CA MET A 74 -2.56 -3.87 3.96
C MET A 74 -3.43 -3.76 5.22
N SER A 75 -4.75 -3.67 5.10
CA SER A 75 -5.64 -3.65 6.27
C SER A 75 -5.61 -4.94 7.10
N GLN A 76 -5.20 -6.06 6.50
CA GLN A 76 -5.02 -7.35 7.18
C GLN A 76 -3.60 -7.52 7.74
N TYR A 77 -2.63 -6.90 7.07
CA TYR A 77 -1.21 -7.03 7.39
C TYR A 77 -0.75 -6.05 8.48
N LEU A 78 -1.28 -4.84 8.48
CA LEU A 78 -0.90 -3.80 9.43
C LEU A 78 -1.63 -4.03 10.76
N PRO A 79 -0.92 -3.93 11.91
CA PRO A 79 -1.56 -3.98 13.21
C PRO A 79 -2.50 -2.79 13.39
N THR A 80 -3.70 -3.06 13.91
CA THR A 80 -4.70 -2.05 14.32
C THR A 80 -4.28 -1.30 15.57
#